data_AF-A0A848LZQ5-F1
#
_entry.id   AF-A0A848LZQ5-F1
#
_cell.length_a   1.000
_cell.length_b   1.000
_cell.length_c   1.000
_cell.angle_alpha   90.00
_cell.angle_beta   90.00
_cell.angle_gamma   90.00
#
_symmetry.space_group_name_H-M   'P 1'
#
loop_
_entity.id
_entity.type
_entity.pdbx_description
1 polymer ?
#
loop_
_entity_poly.entity_id
_entity_poly.type
_entity_poly.pdbx_seq_one_letter_code
_entity_poly.pdbx_strand_id
1 'polypeptide(L)'
;MTEQVAEEMLALSSQLFERMIAQQQAKVLRLAREAVPNITPEELRNPHDFPELKEHPTFEFEDGILSGLISAQVALRAEIKGRLPLAPPAI
;
A
#
# COMPACT_ATOMS: atom_id res chain seq x y z
N MET A 1 -23.98 6.18 -8.79
CA MET A 1 -22.84 7.11 -8.75
C MET A 1 -22.61 7.61 -10.17
N THR A 2 -22.36 8.90 -10.37
CA THR A 2 -22.02 9.41 -11.72
C THR A 2 -20.56 9.12 -12.02
N GLU A 3 -20.19 9.11 -13.30
CA GLU A 3 -18.81 8.89 -13.74
C GLU A 3 -17.86 9.96 -13.18
N GLN A 4 -18.25 11.24 -13.28
CA GLN A 4 -17.49 12.36 -12.71
C GLN A 4 -17.21 12.20 -11.21
N VAL A 5 -18.22 11.82 -10.42
CA VAL A 5 -18.03 11.63 -8.96
C VAL A 5 -17.09 10.45 -8.69
N ALA A 6 -17.17 9.38 -9.47
CA ALA A 6 -16.26 8.25 -9.33
C ALA A 6 -14.82 8.62 -9.66
N GLU A 7 -14.59 9.40 -10.71
CA GLU A 7 -13.27 9.90 -11.10
C GLU A 7 -12.67 10.80 -10.02
N GLU A 8 -13.45 11.75 -9.49
CA GLU A 8 -13.04 12.62 -8.39
C GLU A 8 -12.70 11.81 -7.12
N MET A 9 -13.54 10.83 -6.76
CA MET A 9 -13.28 9.93 -5.64
C MET A 9 -12.01 9.09 -5.85
N LEU A 10 -11.80 8.54 -7.05
CA LEU A 10 -10.61 7.77 -7.40
C LEU A 10 -9.35 8.63 -7.32
N ALA A 11 -9.39 9.86 -7.84
CA ALA A 11 -8.27 10.78 -7.79
C ALA A 11 -7.90 11.16 -6.35
N LEU A 12 -8.89 11.58 -5.55
CA LEU A 12 -8.69 11.96 -4.16
C LEU A 12 -8.16 10.80 -3.31
N SER A 13 -8.79 9.62 -3.44
CA SER A 13 -8.39 8.43 -2.68
C SER A 13 -7.01 7.91 -3.10
N SER A 14 -6.70 7.88 -4.41
CA SER A 14 -5.37 7.46 -4.89
C SER A 14 -4.28 8.32 -4.27
N GLN A 15 -4.43 9.65 -4.33
CA GLN A 15 -3.46 10.58 -3.76
C GLN A 15 -3.30 10.43 -2.24
N LEU A 16 -4.40 10.18 -1.52
CA LEU A 16 -4.35 9.94 -0.08
C LEU A 16 -3.59 8.65 0.24
N PHE A 17 -3.96 7.54 -0.38
CA PHE A 17 -3.33 6.25 -0.16
C PHE A 17 -1.85 6.25 -0.58
N GLU A 18 -1.50 6.88 -1.70
CA GLU A 18 -0.10 7.02 -2.13
C GLU A 18 0.76 7.71 -1.07
N ARG A 19 0.26 8.80 -0.46
CA ARG A 19 0.98 9.48 0.63
C ARG A 19 1.12 8.61 1.87
N MET A 20 0.03 7.94 2.28
CA MET A 20 0.04 7.06 3.45
C MET A 20 0.98 5.87 3.26
N ILE A 21 0.96 5.24 2.08
CA ILE A 21 1.82 4.14 1.71
C ILE A 21 3.28 4.59 1.68
N ALA A 22 3.60 5.73 1.07
CA ALA A 22 4.97 6.25 1.03
C ALA A 22 5.53 6.55 2.43
N GLN A 23 4.71 7.13 3.31
CA GLN A 23 5.08 7.37 4.71
C GLN A 23 5.34 6.06 5.46
N GLN A 24 4.47 5.07 5.28
CA GLN A 24 4.63 3.78 5.94
C GLN A 24 5.83 2.99 5.38
N GLN A 25 6.08 3.02 4.07
CA GLN A 25 7.27 2.44 3.45
C GLN A 25 8.55 3.04 4.02
N ALA A 26 8.62 4.36 4.18
CA ALA A 26 9.77 5.02 4.78
C ALA A 26 9.97 4.59 6.24
N LYS A 27 8.88 4.40 7.00
CA LYS A 27 8.93 3.92 8.37
C LYS A 27 9.43 2.47 8.45
N VAL A 28 8.90 1.57 7.63
CA VAL A 28 9.34 0.16 7.55
C VAL A 28 10.81 0.08 7.15
N LEU A 29 11.25 0.85 6.15
CA LEU A 29 12.66 0.89 5.74
C LEU A 29 13.58 1.41 6.84
N ARG A 30 13.17 2.43 7.60
CA ARG A 30 13.94 2.93 8.73
C ARG A 30 14.13 1.84 9.80
N LEU A 31 13.05 1.15 10.18
CA LEU A 31 13.11 0.06 11.16
C LEU A 31 13.93 -1.12 10.64
N ALA A 32 13.80 -1.45 9.36
CA ALA A 32 14.62 -2.48 8.74
C ALA A 32 16.12 -2.14 8.81
N ARG A 33 16.48 -0.87 8.64
CA ARG A 33 17.87 -0.38 8.77
C ARG A 33 18.39 -0.34 10.20
N GLU A 34 17.51 -0.34 11.20
CA GLU A 34 17.94 -0.49 12.60
C GLU A 34 18.42 -1.92 12.88
N ALA A 35 17.86 -2.92 12.20
CA ALA A 35 18.29 -4.32 12.28
C ALA A 35 19.38 -4.68 11.23
N VAL A 36 19.24 -4.20 9.98
CA VAL A 36 20.13 -4.48 8.84
C VAL A 36 20.55 -3.15 8.19
N PRO A 37 21.66 -2.52 8.63
CA PRO A 37 22.01 -1.14 8.30
C PRO A 37 22.02 -0.72 6.83
N ASN A 38 22.31 -1.66 5.92
CA ASN A 38 22.47 -1.37 4.49
C ASN A 38 21.34 -1.95 3.61
N ILE A 39 20.24 -2.43 4.21
CA ILE A 39 19.14 -3.01 3.43
C ILE A 39 18.53 -1.98 2.48
N THR A 40 18.34 -2.41 1.24
CA THR A 40 17.71 -1.62 0.19
C THR A 40 16.18 -1.81 0.20
N PRO A 41 15.42 -0.86 -0.36
CA PRO A 41 13.97 -1.03 -0.51
C PRO A 41 13.58 -2.26 -1.35
N GLU A 42 14.47 -2.71 -2.25
CA GLU A 42 14.23 -3.88 -3.09
C GLU A 42 14.39 -5.18 -2.30
N GLU A 43 15.46 -5.29 -1.52
CA GLU A 43 15.68 -6.42 -0.60
C GLU A 43 14.58 -6.52 0.46
N LEU A 44 14.06 -5.38 0.93
CA LEU A 44 12.97 -5.33 1.90
C LEU A 44 11.66 -5.96 1.38
N ARG A 45 11.50 -6.14 0.07
CA ARG A 45 10.33 -6.84 -0.50
C ARG A 45 10.32 -8.33 -0.18
N ASN A 46 11.47 -8.90 0.18
CA ASN A 46 11.62 -10.30 0.58
C ASN A 46 12.20 -10.36 2.00
N PRO A 47 11.44 -9.92 3.03
CA PRO A 47 11.97 -9.80 4.40
C PRO A 47 12.36 -11.16 5.01
N HIS A 48 11.91 -12.28 4.43
CA HIS A 48 12.28 -13.62 4.85
C HIS A 48 13.76 -13.96 4.65
N ASP A 49 14.46 -13.23 3.78
CA ASP A 49 15.90 -13.41 3.53
C ASP A 49 16.77 -12.79 4.66
N PHE A 50 16.14 -12.05 5.59
CA PHE A 50 16.81 -11.33 6.68
C PHE A 50 16.22 -11.73 8.04
N PRO A 51 16.72 -12.80 8.68
CA PRO A 51 16.25 -13.26 9.99
C PRO A 51 16.23 -12.16 11.07
N GLU A 52 17.15 -11.20 10.98
CA GLU A 52 17.28 -10.06 11.89
C GLU A 52 16.03 -9.17 11.91
N LEU A 53 15.26 -9.13 10.82
CA LEU A 53 14.01 -8.36 10.76
C LEU A 53 12.91 -8.98 11.62
N LYS A 54 12.90 -10.31 11.78
CA LYS A 54 11.92 -11.01 12.64
C LYS A 54 12.18 -10.75 14.12
N GLU A 55 13.44 -10.59 14.49
CA GLU A 55 13.83 -10.28 15.87
C GLU A 55 13.56 -8.81 16.25
N HIS A 56 13.29 -7.94 15.26
CA HIS A 56 13.03 -6.53 15.50
C HIS A 56 11.62 -6.33 16.09
N PRO A 57 11.50 -5.72 17.28
CA PRO A 57 10.29 -5.79 18.12
C PRO A 57 9.03 -5.19 17.49
N THR A 58 9.18 -4.26 16.55
CA THR A 58 8.06 -3.56 15.91
C THR A 58 8.01 -3.73 14.39
N PHE A 59 8.95 -4.47 13.79
CA PHE A 59 9.07 -4.50 12.33
C PHE A 59 7.85 -5.15 11.68
N GLU A 60 7.48 -6.36 12.11
CA GLU A 60 6.36 -7.12 11.55
C GLU A 60 5.02 -6.36 11.66
N PHE A 61 4.81 -5.64 12.77
CA PHE A 61 3.60 -4.84 12.95
C PHE A 61 3.49 -3.72 11.92
N GLU A 62 4.58 -3.00 11.67
CA GLU A 62 4.61 -1.88 10.74
C GLU A 62 4.56 -2.34 9.28
N ASP A 63 5.19 -3.47 8.96
CA ASP A 63 5.07 -4.11 7.65
C ASP A 63 3.64 -4.63 7.40
N GLY A 64 2.98 -5.18 8.43
CA GLY A 64 1.57 -5.53 8.38
C GLY A 64 0.65 -4.34 8.10
N ILE A 65 0.92 -3.18 8.70
CA ILE A 65 0.19 -1.93 8.39
C ILE A 65 0.40 -1.53 6.93
N LEU A 66 1.62 -1.61 6.41
CA LEU A 66 1.91 -1.32 5.00
C LEU A 66 1.08 -2.22 4.08
N SER A 67 1.08 -3.53 4.34
CA SER A 67 0.26 -4.51 3.61
C SER A 67 -1.24 -4.21 3.70
N GLY A 68 -1.71 -3.77 4.87
CA GLY A 68 -3.09 -3.34 5.09
C GLY A 68 -3.47 -2.10 4.27
N LEU A 69 -2.59 -1.09 4.21
CA LEU A 69 -2.83 0.14 3.42
C LEU A 69 -2.92 -0.16 1.92
N ILE A 70 -2.03 -1.01 1.41
CA ILE A 70 -2.05 -1.45 0.00
C ILE A 70 -3.35 -2.21 -0.29
N SER A 71 -3.73 -3.13 0.59
CA SER A 71 -4.97 -3.90 0.45
C SER A 71 -6.21 -3.00 0.47
N ALA A 72 -6.25 -2.01 1.36
CA ALA A 72 -7.33 -1.04 1.45
C ALA A 72 -7.44 -0.16 0.20
N GLN A 73 -6.31 0.28 -0.36
CA GLN A 73 -6.29 1.04 -1.62
C GLN A 73 -6.90 0.23 -2.77
N VAL A 74 -6.50 -1.04 -2.91
CA VAL A 74 -7.02 -1.94 -3.95
C VAL A 74 -8.52 -2.18 -3.77
N ALA A 75 -8.95 -2.49 -2.54
CA ALA A 75 -10.35 -2.73 -2.23
C ALA A 75 -11.23 -1.51 -2.52
N LEU A 76 -10.81 -0.32 -2.10
CA LEU A 76 -11.57 0.92 -2.35
C LEU A 76 -11.66 1.21 -3.85
N ARG A 77 -10.57 1.04 -4.60
CA ARG A 77 -10.55 1.23 -6.05
C ARG A 77 -11.52 0.27 -6.75
N ALA A 78 -11.56 -0.99 -6.32
CA ALA A 78 -12.49 -1.98 -6.85
C ALA A 78 -13.95 -1.62 -6.52
N GLU A 79 -14.23 -1.21 -5.30
CA GLU A 79 -15.56 -0.78 -4.84
C GLU A 79 -16.09 0.42 -5.65
N ILE A 80 -15.26 1.45 -5.86
CA ILE A 80 -15.65 2.62 -6.66
C ILE A 80 -15.95 2.21 -8.10
N LYS A 81 -15.10 1.39 -8.72
CA LYS A 81 -15.33 0.91 -10.09
C LYS A 81 -16.58 0.02 -10.20
N GLY A 82 -16.85 -0.81 -9.20
CA GLY A 82 -18.04 -1.67 -9.17
C GLY A 82 -19.35 -0.91 -9.04
N ARG A 83 -19.31 0.33 -8.55
CA ARG A 83 -20.49 1.22 -8.45
C ARG A 83 -20.73 2.08 -9.69
N LEU A 84 -19.83 2.05 -10.68
CA LEU A 84 -20.09 2.64 -11.99
C LEU A 84 -21.10 1.78 -12.75
N PRO A 85 -22.02 2.38 -13.52
CA PRO A 85 -22.86 1.62 -14.41
C PRO A 85 -22.00 0.82 -15.40
N LEU A 86 -22.34 -0.44 -15.62
CA LEU A 86 -21.71 -1.25 -16.66
C LEU A 86 -21.93 -0.56 -18.01
N ALA A 87 -20.90 0.03 -18.59
CA ALA A 87 -20.91 0.36 -20.00
C ALA A 87 -20.85 -0.98 -20.76
N PRO A 88 -21.83 -1.32 -21.61
CA PRO A 88 -21.70 -2.47 -22.48
C PRO A 88 -20.41 -2.31 -23.31
N PRO A 89 -19.64 -3.39 -23.57
CA PRO A 89 -18.54 -3.30 -24.51
C PRO A 89 -19.07 -2.74 -25.84
N ALA A 90 -18.37 -1.75 -26.40
CA ALA A 90 -18.72 -1.21 -27.70
C ALA A 90 -18.71 -2.36 -28.73
N ILE A 91 -19.86 -2.57 -29.37
CA ILE A 91 -20.07 -3.56 -30.44
C ILE A 91 -19.41 -3.05 -31.71
#